data_AF-A0A7R9R7G2-F1
#
_entry.id   AF-A0A7R9R7G2-F1
#
_cell.length_a   1.000
_cell.length_b   1.000
_cell.length_c   1.000
_cell.angle_alpha   90.00
_cell.angle_beta   90.00
_cell.angle_gamma   90.00
#
_symmetry.space_group_name_H-M   'P 1'
#
loop_
_entity.id
_entity.type
_entity.pdbx_description
1 polymer ?
#
loop_
_entity_poly.entity_id
_entity_poly.type
_entity_poly.pdbx_seq_one_letter_code
_entity_poly.pdbx_strand_id
1 'polypeptide(L)'
;MVDDDTLFGEVVRVDGVNVYLVRSVSRSSRELGVGEFVGVECGGDVVVSVLTGVERSIPEDVVSMISLEMESKYLPYSSELDSSYYRLFGLGLLSRSGVQHGLRVAPRLRSRVWRLDDDTIRKFHLPHGRANISYFNRYREALGDDLLLAIVDELWALLPEARRMLAPVRKYLKGGGAL
;
A
#
# COMPACT_ATOMS: atom_id res chain seq x y z
N MET A 1 12.17 0.61 15.73
CA MET A 1 11.12 1.54 16.19
C MET A 1 10.66 2.27 14.95
N VAL A 2 9.35 2.28 14.67
CA VAL A 2 8.79 3.06 13.56
C VAL A 2 8.69 4.50 14.06
N ASP A 3 9.31 5.46 13.37
CA ASP A 3 9.21 6.88 13.72
C ASP A 3 7.75 7.33 13.51
N ASP A 4 7.21 8.11 14.45
CA ASP A 4 5.83 8.61 14.39
C ASP A 4 5.55 9.43 13.11
N ASP A 5 6.59 10.03 12.51
CA ASP A 5 6.50 10.76 11.23
C ASP A 5 6.26 9.87 10.00
N THR A 6 6.50 8.56 10.14
CA THR A 6 6.27 7.57 9.06
C THR A 6 4.94 6.82 9.21
N LEU A 7 4.29 6.95 10.38
CA LEU A 7 3.03 6.31 10.67
C LEU A 7 1.95 6.86 9.74
N PHE A 8 1.42 5.98 8.91
CA PHE A 8 0.40 6.30 7.94
C PHE A 8 -0.99 5.99 8.48
N GLY A 9 -1.16 4.81 9.07
CA GLY A 9 -2.47 4.26 9.32
C GLY A 9 -2.49 3.11 10.30
N GLU A 10 -3.70 2.64 10.57
CA GLU A 10 -3.95 1.38 11.27
C GLU A 10 -4.90 0.49 10.47
N VAL A 11 -4.70 -0.83 10.54
CA VAL A 11 -5.59 -1.80 9.90
C VAL A 11 -6.93 -1.83 10.63
N VAL A 12 -8.00 -1.48 9.93
CA VAL A 12 -9.37 -1.48 10.48
C VAL A 12 -10.24 -2.62 9.94
N ARG A 13 -9.86 -3.22 8.81
CA ARG A 13 -10.53 -4.39 8.22
C ARG A 13 -9.53 -5.32 7.54
N VAL A 14 -9.79 -6.62 7.60
CA VAL A 14 -9.01 -7.67 6.93
C VAL A 14 -9.99 -8.50 6.11
N ASP A 15 -9.92 -8.39 4.79
CA ASP A 15 -10.83 -9.06 3.85
C ASP A 15 -10.22 -10.37 3.29
N GLY A 16 -8.96 -10.64 3.63
CA GLY A 16 -8.26 -11.87 3.28
C GLY A 16 -6.81 -11.86 3.75
N VAL A 17 -6.05 -12.88 3.36
CA VAL A 17 -4.63 -12.99 3.73
C VAL A 17 -3.77 -11.88 3.13
N ASN A 18 -4.20 -11.29 2.02
CA ASN A 18 -3.47 -10.22 1.32
C ASN A 18 -4.25 -8.90 1.25
N VAL A 19 -5.50 -8.81 1.69
CA VAL A 19 -6.34 -7.62 1.43
C VAL A 19 -6.76 -6.97 2.73
N TYR A 20 -6.40 -5.69 2.88
CA TYR A 20 -6.60 -4.94 4.12
C TYR A 20 -7.21 -3.57 3.83
N LEU A 21 -8.03 -3.08 4.76
CA LEU A 21 -8.46 -1.68 4.79
C LEU A 21 -7.76 -0.97 5.94
N VAL A 22 -7.19 0.18 5.64
CA VAL A 22 -6.41 0.98 6.57
C VAL A 22 -7.07 2.33 6.75
N ARG A 23 -7.26 2.75 8.00
CA ARG A 23 -7.68 4.11 8.33
C ARG A 23 -6.44 4.97 8.52
N SER A 24 -6.38 6.12 7.85
CA SER A 24 -5.32 7.10 8.10
C SER A 24 -5.42 7.63 9.53
N VAL A 25 -4.30 7.66 10.26
CA VAL A 25 -4.25 8.20 11.64
C VAL A 25 -3.76 9.65 11.67
N SER A 26 -3.28 10.17 10.54
CA SER A 26 -2.57 11.45 10.47
C SER A 26 -3.18 12.39 9.43
N ARG A 27 -3.20 13.69 9.75
CA ARG A 27 -3.18 14.76 8.74
C ARG A 27 -1.81 14.79 8.07
N SER A 28 -1.37 13.65 7.51
CA SER A 28 -0.10 13.55 6.82
C SER A 28 -0.17 14.49 5.63
N SER A 29 0.73 15.47 5.57
CA SER A 29 0.72 16.53 4.54
C SER A 29 0.87 16.02 3.10
N ARG A 30 1.22 14.75 2.92
CA ARG A 30 1.35 14.09 1.63
C ARG A 30 0.38 12.92 1.57
N GLU A 31 -0.50 12.89 0.58
CA GLU A 31 -1.33 11.71 0.31
C GLU A 31 -0.45 10.59 -0.30
N LEU A 32 -0.84 9.33 -0.10
CA LEU A 32 -0.21 8.19 -0.78
C LEU A 32 -0.96 7.89 -2.08
N GLY A 33 -0.21 7.74 -3.16
CA GLY A 33 -0.72 7.30 -4.44
C GLY A 33 -0.91 5.78 -4.54
N VAL A 34 -1.74 5.37 -5.49
CA VAL A 34 -1.85 3.97 -5.90
C VAL A 34 -0.52 3.51 -6.48
N GLY A 35 -0.06 2.31 -6.09
CA GLY A 35 1.24 1.77 -6.50
C GLY A 35 2.37 2.04 -5.49
N GLU A 36 2.17 2.93 -4.51
CA GLU A 36 3.16 3.17 -3.46
C GLU A 36 3.23 2.02 -2.44
N PHE A 37 4.42 1.79 -1.89
CA PHE A 37 4.69 0.70 -0.96
C PHE A 37 4.55 1.13 0.51
N VAL A 38 3.92 0.26 1.30
CA VAL A 38 3.74 0.44 2.74
C VAL A 38 4.08 -0.83 3.50
N GLY A 39 4.53 -0.66 4.74
CA GLY A 39 4.79 -1.74 5.68
C GLY A 39 3.60 -1.91 6.61
N VAL A 40 3.21 -3.17 6.84
CA VAL A 40 2.17 -3.52 7.81
C VAL A 40 2.78 -4.44 8.87
N GLU A 41 2.57 -4.12 10.14
CA GLU A 41 3.06 -4.92 11.25
C GLU A 41 2.38 -6.30 11.30
N CYS A 42 3.18 -7.37 11.34
CA CYS A 42 2.66 -8.73 11.45
C CYS A 42 3.59 -9.62 12.28
N GLY A 43 3.25 -9.82 13.56
CA GLY A 43 3.92 -10.83 14.40
C GLY A 43 5.42 -10.60 14.64
N GLY A 44 5.89 -9.35 14.58
CA GLY A 44 7.30 -8.98 14.68
C GLY A 44 8.04 -8.88 13.34
N ASP A 45 7.39 -9.30 12.25
CA ASP A 45 7.84 -9.13 10.88
C ASP A 45 7.03 -8.02 10.16
N VAL A 46 7.47 -7.66 8.95
CA VAL A 46 6.84 -6.60 8.14
C VAL A 46 6.21 -7.21 6.90
N VAL A 47 4.91 -7.04 6.74
CA VAL A 47 4.24 -7.36 5.48
C VAL A 47 4.42 -6.17 4.54
N VAL A 48 5.14 -6.40 3.45
CA VAL A 48 5.30 -5.42 2.37
C VAL A 48 4.02 -5.45 1.54
N SER A 49 3.34 -4.31 1.50
CA SER A 49 2.07 -4.12 0.82
C SER A 49 2.13 -2.95 -0.15
N VAL A 50 1.19 -2.92 -1.09
CA VAL A 50 1.00 -1.82 -2.03
C VAL A 50 -0.38 -1.20 -1.84
N LEU A 51 -0.50 0.12 -2.02
CA LEU A 51 -1.78 0.79 -2.12
C LEU A 51 -2.47 0.43 -3.44
N THR A 52 -3.70 -0.09 -3.36
CA THR A 52 -4.51 -0.42 -4.54
C THR A 52 -5.63 0.58 -4.79
N GLY A 53 -6.01 1.37 -3.78
CA GLY A 53 -7.05 2.38 -3.92
C GLY A 53 -7.27 3.19 -2.65
N VAL A 54 -8.04 4.26 -2.80
CA VAL A 54 -8.45 5.16 -1.72
C VAL A 54 -9.97 5.22 -1.70
N GLU A 55 -10.55 5.06 -0.52
CA GLU A 55 -11.97 5.21 -0.24
C GLU A 55 -12.16 6.40 0.69
N ARG A 56 -12.94 7.38 0.22
CA ARG A 56 -13.41 8.49 1.04
C ARG A 56 -14.93 8.45 0.98
N SER A 57 -15.56 8.19 2.10
CA SER A 57 -17.01 8.14 2.20
C SER A 57 -17.45 9.13 3.26
N ILE A 58 -18.37 10.01 2.88
CA ILE A 58 -19.12 10.81 3.82
C ILE A 58 -20.36 9.98 4.19
N PRO A 59 -20.62 9.71 5.48
CA PRO A 59 -21.84 9.03 5.91
C PRO A 59 -23.09 9.78 5.41
N GLU A 60 -24.08 9.07 4.85
CA GLU A 60 -25.27 9.67 4.21
C GLU A 60 -26.07 10.57 5.16
N ASP A 61 -26.12 10.20 6.44
CA ASP A 61 -26.75 10.95 7.51
C ASP A 61 -26.07 12.30 7.78
N VAL A 62 -24.80 12.45 7.39
CA VAL A 62 -24.04 13.68 7.54
C VAL A 62 -24.00 14.50 6.24
N VAL A 63 -24.29 13.91 5.06
CA VAL A 63 -24.29 14.61 3.76
C VAL A 63 -25.18 15.86 3.76
N SER A 64 -26.37 15.80 4.35
CA SER A 64 -27.28 16.96 4.47
C SER A 64 -26.78 18.05 5.41
N MET A 65 -25.72 17.77 6.19
CA MET A 65 -25.13 18.67 7.18
C MET A 65 -23.88 19.40 6.66
N ILE A 66 -23.44 19.12 5.43
CA ILE A 66 -22.23 19.69 4.78
C ILE A 66 -22.60 20.84 3.83
N SER A 67 -23.54 21.69 4.22
CA SER A 67 -23.64 23.00 3.57
C SER A 67 -22.52 23.90 4.13
N LEU A 68 -21.83 24.64 3.26
CA LEU A 68 -20.74 25.58 3.62
C LEU A 68 -21.11 26.53 4.76
N GLU A 69 -22.41 26.86 4.90
CA GLU A 69 -22.93 27.77 5.92
C GLU A 69 -22.99 27.14 7.33
N MET A 70 -22.99 25.81 7.42
CA MET A 70 -23.18 25.07 8.66
C MET A 70 -21.87 24.51 9.26
N GLU A 71 -20.77 24.56 8.51
CA GLU A 71 -19.48 23.95 8.85
C GLU A 71 -18.94 24.35 10.24
N SER A 72 -19.14 25.61 10.65
CA SER A 72 -18.74 26.12 11.96
C SER A 72 -19.49 25.51 13.15
N LYS A 73 -20.71 25.00 12.93
CA LYS A 73 -21.59 24.44 13.98
C LYS A 73 -21.29 22.97 14.28
N TYR A 74 -20.61 22.28 13.37
CA TYR A 74 -20.39 20.82 13.43
C TYR A 74 -18.91 20.43 13.57
N LEU A 75 -18.04 21.39 13.93
CA LEU A 75 -16.63 21.16 14.29
C LEU A 75 -16.36 19.89 15.14
N PRO A 76 -17.21 19.50 16.12
CA PRO A 76 -16.98 18.31 16.93
C PRO A 76 -17.04 16.98 16.17
N TYR A 77 -17.74 16.91 15.03
CA TYR A 77 -17.90 15.71 14.20
C TYR A 77 -16.98 15.69 12.97
N SER A 78 -16.19 16.75 12.77
CA SER A 78 -15.29 16.92 11.62
C SER A 78 -14.21 15.83 11.51
N SER A 79 -13.82 15.21 12.62
CA SER A 79 -12.79 14.15 12.65
C SER A 79 -13.23 12.85 11.98
N GLU A 80 -14.53 12.57 11.94
CA GLU A 80 -15.08 11.40 11.25
C GLU A 80 -15.31 11.66 9.76
N LEU A 81 -15.56 12.92 9.38
CA LEU A 81 -15.76 13.35 7.99
C LEU A 81 -14.47 13.34 7.14
N ASP A 82 -13.31 13.52 7.78
CA ASP A 82 -12.00 13.64 7.11
C ASP A 82 -11.20 12.31 7.12
N SER A 83 -11.81 11.21 7.55
CA SER A 83 -11.14 9.91 7.62
C SER A 83 -11.01 9.28 6.23
N SER A 84 -9.80 9.31 5.67
CA SER A 84 -9.48 8.58 4.44
C SER A 84 -9.15 7.11 4.74
N TYR A 85 -9.79 6.20 4.01
CA TYR A 85 -9.52 4.77 4.06
C TYR A 85 -8.71 4.35 2.83
N TYR A 86 -7.77 3.45 3.02
CA TYR A 86 -6.87 3.00 1.98
C TYR A 86 -6.93 1.49 1.86
N ARG A 87 -7.13 1.00 0.63
CA ARG A 87 -7.11 -0.42 0.31
C ARG A 87 -5.66 -0.83 0.05
N LEU A 88 -5.21 -1.84 0.77
CA LEU A 88 -3.87 -2.40 0.64
C LEU A 88 -3.92 -3.82 0.12
N PHE A 89 -2.90 -4.18 -0.66
CA PHE A 89 -2.62 -5.55 -1.05
C PHE A 89 -1.23 -6.00 -0.58
N GLY A 90 -1.18 -7.02 0.27
CA GLY A 90 0.03 -7.64 0.79
C GLY A 90 0.73 -8.50 -0.25
N LEU A 91 2.00 -8.20 -0.52
CA LEU A 91 2.81 -8.87 -1.54
C LEU A 91 3.66 -10.01 -0.93
N GLY A 92 4.17 -9.81 0.28
CA GLY A 92 5.03 -10.77 0.95
C GLY A 92 5.51 -10.30 2.31
N LEU A 93 6.27 -11.17 2.97
CA LEU A 93 6.79 -10.94 4.31
C LEU A 93 8.30 -10.65 4.25
N LEU A 94 8.70 -9.57 4.90
CA LEU A 94 10.10 -9.25 5.19
C LEU A 94 10.36 -9.55 6.67
N SER A 95 11.21 -10.55 6.90
CA SER A 95 11.61 -10.99 8.24
C SER A 95 13.13 -10.88 8.39
N ARG A 96 13.63 -11.05 9.62
CA ARG A 96 15.09 -11.17 9.86
C ARG A 96 15.70 -12.37 9.13
N SER A 97 14.90 -13.42 8.90
CA SER A 97 15.34 -14.64 8.20
C SER A 97 15.40 -14.48 6.68
N GLY A 98 14.85 -13.40 6.14
CA GLY A 98 14.85 -13.10 4.71
C GLY A 98 13.47 -12.70 4.17
N VAL A 99 13.37 -12.69 2.84
CA VAL A 99 12.18 -12.30 2.08
C VAL A 99 11.37 -13.52 1.69
N GLN A 100 10.08 -13.50 1.97
CA GLN A 100 9.12 -14.49 1.50
C GLN A 100 8.08 -13.82 0.60
N HIS A 101 8.03 -14.22 -0.66
CA HIS A 101 7.01 -13.75 -1.59
C HIS A 101 5.71 -14.55 -1.39
N GLY A 102 4.68 -13.85 -0.95
CA GLY A 102 3.39 -14.38 -0.55
C GLY A 102 3.24 -14.58 0.95
N LEU A 103 1.97 -14.56 1.37
CA LEU A 103 1.57 -14.55 2.77
C LEU A 103 0.75 -15.80 3.07
N ARG A 104 0.91 -16.30 4.30
CA ARG A 104 0.12 -17.41 4.84
C ARG A 104 -0.75 -16.98 6.02
N VAL A 105 -0.43 -15.83 6.60
CA VAL A 105 -1.07 -15.28 7.79
C VAL A 105 -1.34 -13.82 7.52
N ALA A 106 -2.57 -13.39 7.84
CA ALA A 106 -2.95 -11.99 7.74
C ALA A 106 -2.43 -11.20 8.97
N PRO A 107 -2.11 -9.91 8.80
CA PRO A 107 -1.96 -8.97 9.91
C PRO A 107 -3.19 -8.93 10.81
N ARG A 108 -3.02 -8.42 12.04
CA ARG A 108 -4.11 -8.26 12.99
C ARG A 108 -4.81 -6.92 12.77
N LEU A 109 -6.04 -6.81 13.25
CA LEU A 109 -6.67 -5.50 13.42
C LEU A 109 -5.82 -4.63 14.34
N ARG A 110 -5.79 -3.33 14.05
CA ARG A 110 -4.94 -2.32 14.70
C ARG A 110 -3.43 -2.53 14.49
N SER A 111 -3.03 -3.43 13.58
CA SER A 111 -1.64 -3.45 13.09
C SER A 111 -1.28 -2.08 12.53
N ARG A 112 -0.10 -1.59 12.91
CA ARG A 112 0.41 -0.30 12.42
C ARG A 112 0.78 -0.40 10.95
N VAL A 113 0.56 0.69 10.25
CA VAL A 113 0.89 0.84 8.83
C VAL A 113 1.74 2.09 8.67
N TRP A 114 2.88 1.96 7.99
CA TRP A 114 3.82 3.06 7.77
C TRP A 114 4.36 3.03 6.34
N ARG A 115 4.89 4.17 5.90
CA ARG A 115 5.59 4.25 4.61
C ARG A 115 6.90 3.51 4.69
N LEU A 116 7.18 2.69 3.68
CA LEU A 116 8.49 2.05 3.61
C LEU A 116 9.54 3.04 3.14
N ASP A 117 10.71 2.96 3.74
CA ASP A 117 11.92 3.60 3.23
C ASP A 117 12.47 2.82 2.02
N ASP A 118 13.26 3.53 1.20
CA ASP A 118 13.86 3.00 -0.02
C ASP A 118 14.72 1.76 0.26
N ASP A 119 15.45 1.70 1.38
CA ASP A 119 16.29 0.56 1.74
C ASP A 119 15.47 -0.70 2.03
N THR A 120 14.31 -0.55 2.67
CA THR A 120 13.37 -1.64 2.95
C THR A 120 12.73 -2.14 1.66
N ILE A 121 12.29 -1.24 0.78
CA ILE A 121 11.76 -1.60 -0.56
C ILE A 121 12.85 -2.34 -1.35
N ARG A 122 14.08 -1.84 -1.31
CA ARG A 122 15.25 -2.43 -1.97
C ARG A 122 15.56 -3.83 -1.44
N LYS A 123 15.59 -4.04 -0.12
CA LYS A 123 15.82 -5.36 0.50
C LYS A 123 14.78 -6.39 0.07
N PHE A 124 13.52 -5.98 -0.03
CA PHE A 124 12.44 -6.85 -0.45
C PHE A 124 12.57 -7.28 -1.93
N HIS A 125 12.90 -6.33 -2.81
CA HIS A 125 12.95 -6.56 -4.26
C HIS A 125 14.30 -7.04 -4.78
N LEU A 126 15.38 -6.90 -4.02
CA LEU A 126 16.74 -7.33 -4.39
C LEU A 126 17.33 -8.34 -3.39
N PRO A 127 16.65 -9.47 -3.08
CA PRO A 127 17.23 -10.48 -2.20
C PRO A 127 18.55 -10.98 -2.80
N HIS A 128 19.63 -10.89 -2.02
CA HIS A 128 20.99 -11.24 -2.46
C HIS A 128 21.49 -10.43 -3.69
N GLY A 129 20.97 -9.21 -3.87
CA GLY A 129 21.40 -8.31 -4.95
C GLY A 129 20.81 -8.64 -6.33
N ARG A 130 19.86 -9.58 -6.41
CA ARG A 130 19.17 -9.92 -7.67
C ARG A 130 17.72 -9.52 -7.60
N ALA A 131 17.24 -8.86 -8.65
CA ALA A 131 15.88 -8.37 -8.68
C ALA A 131 14.89 -9.55 -8.68
N ASN A 132 13.89 -9.48 -7.80
CA ASN A 132 12.88 -10.51 -7.63
C ASN A 132 11.51 -9.84 -7.52
N ILE A 133 10.68 -10.11 -8.53
CA ILE A 133 9.29 -9.68 -8.63
C ILE A 133 8.36 -10.88 -8.87
N SER A 134 8.72 -12.03 -8.31
CA SER A 134 8.00 -13.31 -8.53
C SER A 134 6.49 -13.24 -8.20
N TYR A 135 6.09 -12.27 -7.36
CA TYR A 135 4.69 -12.03 -7.02
C TYR A 135 3.85 -11.45 -8.16
N PHE A 136 4.47 -10.86 -9.21
CA PHE A 136 3.75 -10.22 -10.32
C PHE A 136 2.80 -11.19 -11.02
N ASN A 137 3.32 -12.32 -11.50
CA ASN A 137 2.48 -13.30 -12.20
C ASN A 137 1.47 -13.96 -11.26
N ARG A 138 1.82 -14.13 -9.98
CA ARG A 138 0.93 -14.74 -8.99
C ARG A 138 -0.30 -13.87 -8.72
N TYR A 139 -0.12 -12.56 -8.64
CA TYR A 139 -1.16 -11.63 -8.25
C TYR A 139 -1.69 -10.77 -9.40
N ARG A 140 -1.37 -11.12 -10.65
CA ARG A 140 -1.77 -10.35 -11.82
C ARG A 140 -3.28 -10.15 -11.90
N GLU A 141 -4.07 -11.21 -11.71
CA GLU A 141 -5.53 -11.11 -11.75
C GLU A 141 -6.09 -10.22 -10.63
N ALA A 142 -5.49 -10.29 -9.43
CA ALA A 142 -5.94 -9.53 -8.27
C ALA A 142 -5.53 -8.05 -8.31
N LEU A 143 -4.36 -7.76 -8.88
CA LEU A 143 -3.81 -6.40 -8.96
C LEU A 143 -4.24 -5.68 -10.25
N GLY A 144 -4.38 -6.41 -11.36
CA GLY A 144 -4.61 -5.83 -12.67
C GLY A 144 -3.35 -5.22 -13.30
N ASP A 145 -3.35 -5.09 -14.62
CA ASP A 145 -2.17 -4.66 -15.38
C ASP A 145 -1.80 -3.19 -15.12
N ASP A 146 -2.80 -2.32 -14.89
CA ASP A 146 -2.57 -0.90 -14.60
C ASP A 146 -1.84 -0.69 -13.27
N LEU A 147 -2.24 -1.42 -12.22
CA LEU A 147 -1.58 -1.34 -10.92
C LEU A 147 -0.19 -1.97 -10.96
N LEU A 148 -0.04 -3.11 -11.64
CA LEU A 148 1.28 -3.70 -11.86
C LEU A 148 2.20 -2.74 -12.61
N LEU A 149 1.67 -1.98 -13.57
CA LEU A 149 2.44 -0.98 -14.29
C LEU A 149 2.85 0.18 -13.37
N ALA A 150 1.97 0.65 -12.50
CA ALA A 150 2.30 1.66 -11.49
C ALA A 150 3.41 1.18 -10.55
N ILE A 151 3.33 -0.06 -10.07
CA ILE A 151 4.38 -0.70 -9.26
C ILE A 151 5.71 -0.75 -10.02
N VAL A 152 5.69 -1.11 -11.31
CA VAL A 152 6.91 -1.13 -12.13
C VAL A 152 7.52 0.25 -12.28
N ASP A 153 6.70 1.28 -12.51
CA ASP A 153 7.17 2.66 -12.65
C ASP A 153 7.79 3.18 -11.34
N GLU A 154 7.18 2.86 -10.19
CA GLU A 154 7.71 3.13 -8.84
C GLU A 154 9.07 2.45 -8.64
N LEU A 155 9.14 1.13 -8.87
CA LEU A 155 10.39 0.36 -8.76
C LEU A 155 11.46 0.80 -9.76
N TRP A 156 11.07 1.31 -10.93
CA TRP A 156 12.01 1.83 -11.92
C TRP A 156 12.72 3.10 -11.45
N ALA A 157 11.99 3.96 -10.74
CA ALA A 157 12.52 5.16 -10.13
C ALA A 157 13.46 4.81 -8.96
N LEU A 158 13.00 3.91 -8.07
CA LEU A 158 13.69 3.55 -6.83
C LEU A 158 14.89 2.61 -7.02
N LEU A 159 14.84 1.70 -8.00
CA LEU A 159 15.81 0.61 -8.16
C LEU A 159 16.48 0.65 -9.56
N PRO A 160 17.48 1.53 -9.78
CA PRO A 160 18.23 1.59 -11.03
C PRO A 160 18.81 0.24 -11.46
N GLU A 161 19.19 -0.61 -10.50
CA GLU A 161 19.78 -1.93 -10.71
C GLU A 161 18.80 -2.92 -11.33
N ALA A 162 17.49 -2.75 -11.05
CA ALA A 162 16.45 -3.64 -11.55
C ALA A 162 15.95 -3.24 -12.94
N ARG A 163 16.29 -2.05 -13.46
CA ARG A 163 15.74 -1.50 -14.72
C ARG A 163 15.86 -2.43 -15.91
N ARG A 164 16.99 -3.13 -16.06
CA ARG A 164 17.18 -4.09 -17.17
C ARG A 164 16.17 -5.24 -17.11
N MET A 165 15.86 -5.73 -15.91
CA MET A 165 14.86 -6.78 -15.70
C MET A 165 13.42 -6.24 -15.82
N LEU A 166 13.17 -5.02 -15.34
CA LEU A 166 11.85 -4.39 -15.39
C LEU A 166 11.46 -3.94 -16.81
N ALA A 167 12.42 -3.67 -17.70
CA ALA A 167 12.19 -3.20 -19.07
C ALA A 167 11.20 -4.06 -19.87
N PRO A 168 11.42 -5.39 -20.01
CA PRO A 168 10.47 -6.25 -20.71
C PRO A 168 9.10 -6.31 -20.03
N VAL A 169 9.06 -6.33 -18.69
CA VAL A 169 7.81 -6.37 -17.92
C VAL A 169 6.97 -5.12 -18.17
N ARG A 170 7.60 -3.95 -18.11
CA ARG A 170 6.96 -2.66 -18.40
C ARG A 170 6.39 -2.61 -19.81
N LYS A 171 7.15 -3.09 -20.80
CA LYS A 171 6.72 -3.15 -22.21
C LYS A 171 5.52 -4.09 -22.37
N TYR A 172 5.57 -5.25 -21.73
CA TYR A 172 4.50 -6.24 -21.77
C TYR A 172 3.18 -5.70 -21.19
N LEU A 173 3.23 -5.05 -20.02
CA LEU A 173 2.07 -4.45 -19.37
C LEU A 173 1.47 -3.28 -20.19
N LYS A 174 2.31 -2.41 -20.78
CA LYS A 174 1.84 -1.30 -21.64
C LYS A 174 1.27 -1.78 -22.98
N GLY A 175 1.77 -2.91 -23.49
CA GLY A 175 1.47 -3.39 -24.84
C GLY A 175 0.23 -4.25 -24.95
N GLY A 176 -0.51 -4.52 -23.85
CA GLY A 176 -1.69 -5.37 -23.89
C GLY A 176 -1.40 -6.84 -24.28
N GLY A 177 -0.17 -7.30 -24.07
CA GLY A 177 0.24 -8.70 -24.23
C GLY A 177 0.45 -9.19 -25.67
N ALA A 178 1.71 -9.37 -26.05
CA ALA A 178 2.17 -10.55 -26.79
C ALA A 178 3.67 -10.73 -26.50
N LEU A 179 4.06 -11.94 -26.10
CA LEU A 179 5.44 -12.41 -26.18
C LEU A 179 5.66 -12.96 -27.59
#